data_AF-A0A5P9HJI8-F1
#
_entry.id   AF-A0A5P9HJI8-F1
#
_cell.length_a   1.000
_cell.length_b   1.000
_cell.length_c   1.000
_cell.angle_alpha   90.00
_cell.angle_beta   90.00
_cell.angle_gamma   90.00
#
_symmetry.space_group_name_H-M   'P 1'
#
loop_
_entity.id
_entity.type
_entity.pdbx_description
1 polymer ?
#
loop_
_entity_poly.entity_id
_entity_poly.type
_entity_poly.pdbx_seq_one_letter_code
_entity_poly.pdbx_strand_id
1 'polypeptide(L)'
;MLSSLVVYSLWIFFNISVTILAGTLLRSAGAIAGVSMFFLALLSASTGLFSKFMTWSPSNLREHATSILMQGELLDKGWLVLSMTLALSVVFISLAVFHFKRFEQF
;
A
#
# COMPACT_ATOMS: atom_id res chain seq x y z
N MET A 1 -9.44 -13.07 -14.60
CA MET A 1 -10.20 -11.80 -14.45
C MET A 1 -10.57 -11.49 -13.00
N LEU A 2 -11.20 -12.39 -12.24
CA LEU A 2 -11.52 -12.11 -10.83
C LEU A 2 -10.25 -11.91 -9.96
N SER A 3 -9.21 -12.72 -10.19
CA SER A 3 -7.96 -12.63 -9.42
C SER A 3 -7.23 -11.30 -9.57
N SER A 4 -7.17 -10.73 -10.78
CA SER A 4 -6.55 -9.41 -11.00
C SER A 4 -7.32 -8.28 -10.32
N LEU A 5 -8.66 -8.40 -10.25
CA LEU A 5 -9.49 -7.46 -9.52
C LEU A 5 -9.15 -7.50 -8.02
N VAL A 6 -9.07 -8.71 -7.43
CA VAL A 6 -8.69 -8.89 -6.02
C VAL A 6 -7.30 -8.29 -5.73
N VAL A 7 -6.32 -8.56 -6.60
CA VAL A 7 -4.93 -8.05 -6.46
C VAL A 7 -4.91 -6.52 -6.51
N TYR A 8 -5.66 -5.92 -7.43
CA TYR A 8 -5.74 -4.45 -7.56
C TYR A 8 -6.52 -3.82 -6.40
N SER A 9 -7.59 -4.45 -5.92
CA SER A 9 -8.32 -4.01 -4.73
C SER A 9 -7.43 -4.01 -3.49
N LEU A 10 -6.50 -4.97 -3.36
CA LEU A 10 -5.54 -4.98 -2.26
C LEU A 10 -4.59 -3.78 -2.33
N TRP A 11 -4.16 -3.38 -3.52
CA TRP A 11 -3.37 -2.16 -3.71
C TRP A 11 -4.16 -0.93 -3.24
N ILE A 12 -5.42 -0.79 -3.65
CA ILE A 12 -6.28 0.32 -3.19
C ILE A 12 -6.44 0.29 -1.66
N PHE A 13 -6.66 -0.87 -1.07
CA PHE A 13 -6.79 -1.02 0.38
C PHE A 13 -5.53 -0.55 1.12
N PHE A 14 -4.34 -0.88 0.61
CA PHE A 14 -3.08 -0.36 1.14
C PHE A 14 -3.01 1.17 1.07
N ASN A 15 -3.41 1.79 -0.06
CA ASN A 15 -3.44 3.24 -0.20
C ASN A 15 -4.39 3.89 0.83
N ILE A 16 -5.55 3.28 1.08
CA ILE A 16 -6.50 3.73 2.11
C ILE A 16 -5.86 3.62 3.50
N SER A 17 -5.16 2.53 3.81
CA SER A 17 -4.50 2.37 5.11
C SER A 17 -3.45 3.45 5.40
N VAL A 18 -2.68 3.86 4.39
CA VAL A 18 -1.74 5.00 4.48
C VAL A 18 -2.49 6.29 4.76
N THR A 19 -3.59 6.51 4.05
CA THR A 19 -4.40 7.74 4.19
C THR A 19 -5.04 7.84 5.57
N ILE A 20 -5.53 6.71 6.11
CA ILE A 20 -6.05 6.63 7.48
C ILE A 20 -4.96 6.96 8.49
N LEU A 21 -3.77 6.36 8.36
CA LEU A 21 -2.64 6.66 9.25
C LEU A 21 -2.26 8.15 9.19
N ALA A 22 -2.12 8.71 7.98
CA ALA A 22 -1.86 10.14 7.81
C ALA A 22 -2.95 11.01 8.43
N GLY A 23 -4.22 10.59 8.33
CA GLY A 23 -5.36 11.23 8.98
C GLY A 23 -5.31 11.22 10.50
N THR A 24 -4.71 10.19 11.12
CA THR A 24 -4.50 10.17 12.57
C THR A 24 -3.33 11.04 13.03
N LEU A 25 -2.39 11.37 12.13
CA LEU A 25 -1.20 12.17 12.43
C LEU A 25 -1.39 13.66 12.13
N LEU A 26 -2.21 14.00 11.15
CA LEU A 26 -2.38 15.35 10.61
C LEU A 26 -3.83 15.82 10.76
N ARG A 27 -4.02 17.09 11.11
CA ARG A 27 -5.37 17.68 11.30
C ARG A 27 -6.00 18.28 10.04
N SER A 28 -5.19 18.61 9.03
CA SER A 28 -5.66 19.27 7.81
C SER A 28 -5.85 18.28 6.67
N ALA A 29 -7.03 18.28 6.03
CA ALA A 29 -7.35 17.45 4.88
C ALA A 29 -6.36 17.62 3.72
N GLY A 30 -5.90 18.86 3.47
CA GLY A 30 -4.89 19.13 2.44
C GLY A 30 -3.53 18.51 2.78
N ALA A 31 -3.12 18.54 4.05
CA ALA A 31 -1.88 17.91 4.50
C ALA A 31 -1.95 16.39 4.42
N ILE A 32 -3.09 15.78 4.77
CA ILE A 32 -3.32 14.34 4.68
C ILE A 32 -3.16 13.86 3.23
N ALA A 33 -3.84 14.51 2.29
CA ALA A 33 -3.75 14.15 0.87
C ALA A 33 -2.33 14.34 0.34
N GLY A 34 -1.68 15.48 0.65
CA GLY A 34 -0.32 15.77 0.21
C GLY A 34 0.71 14.76 0.70
N VAL A 35 0.70 14.45 2.00
CA VAL A 35 1.65 13.49 2.60
C VAL A 35 1.39 12.07 2.13
N SER A 36 0.13 11.65 2.04
CA SER A 36 -0.21 10.31 1.53
C SER A 36 0.24 10.14 0.09
N MET A 37 -0.05 11.13 -0.77
CA MET A 37 0.35 11.10 -2.17
C MET A 37 1.86 11.13 -2.34
N PHE A 38 2.55 11.98 -1.57
CA PHE A 38 4.01 12.05 -1.56
C PHE A 38 4.64 10.73 -1.12
N PHE A 39 4.14 10.12 -0.05
CA PHE A 39 4.62 8.83 0.43
C PHE A 39 4.43 7.72 -0.62
N LEU A 40 3.26 7.64 -1.24
CA LEU A 40 2.97 6.65 -2.28
C LEU A 40 3.81 6.86 -3.55
N ALA A 41 4.03 8.12 -3.93
CA ALA A 41 4.91 8.46 -5.04
C ALA A 41 6.36 8.10 -4.74
N LEU A 42 6.84 8.40 -3.54
CA LEU A 42 8.19 8.06 -3.09
C LEU A 42 8.37 6.54 -3.02
N LEU A 43 7.39 5.80 -2.50
CA LEU A 43 7.40 4.33 -2.46
C LEU A 43 7.47 3.76 -3.88
N SER A 44 6.68 4.29 -4.80
CA SER A 44 6.66 3.82 -6.19
C SER A 44 7.98 4.15 -6.91
N ALA A 45 8.51 5.35 -6.74
CA ALA A 45 9.80 5.75 -7.30
C ALA A 45 10.95 4.91 -6.72
N SER A 46 10.96 4.68 -5.41
CA SER A 46 11.96 3.83 -4.74
C SER A 46 11.87 2.40 -5.23
N THR A 47 10.66 1.88 -5.44
CA THR A 47 10.46 0.53 -5.97
C THR A 47 11.03 0.40 -7.38
N GLY A 48 10.84 1.40 -8.24
CA GLY A 48 11.41 1.42 -9.58
C GLY A 48 12.94 1.55 -9.58
N LEU A 49 13.49 2.43 -8.74
CA LEU A 49 14.94 2.67 -8.63
C LEU A 49 15.70 1.49 -8.01
N PHE A 50 15.08 0.82 -7.04
CA PHE A 50 15.66 -0.32 -6.31
C PHE A 50 14.92 -1.63 -6.63
N SER A 51 14.54 -1.84 -7.89
CA SER A 51 13.75 -3.00 -8.33
C SER A 51 14.34 -4.35 -7.89
N LYS A 52 15.66 -4.46 -7.80
CA LYS A 52 16.36 -5.68 -7.33
C LYS A 52 16.12 -6.00 -5.86
N PHE A 53 15.98 -4.99 -4.99
CA PHE A 53 15.81 -5.16 -3.53
C PHE A 53 14.36 -5.02 -3.08
N MET A 54 13.54 -4.26 -3.84
CA MET A 54 12.15 -3.96 -3.53
C MET A 54 11.16 -4.83 -4.32
N THR A 55 11.54 -6.08 -4.65
CA THR A 55 10.60 -7.01 -5.31
C THR A 55 9.38 -7.32 -4.44
N TRP A 56 9.45 -7.08 -3.13
CA TRP A 56 8.37 -7.29 -2.17
C TRP A 56 7.42 -6.09 -2.01
N SER A 57 7.72 -4.96 -2.68
CA SER A 57 7.00 -3.70 -2.50
C SER A 57 5.53 -3.81 -2.92
N PRO A 58 4.59 -3.24 -2.13
CA PRO A 58 3.18 -3.12 -2.51
C PRO A 58 2.98 -2.42 -3.86
N SER A 59 3.88 -1.52 -4.27
CA SER A 59 3.80 -0.83 -5.56
C SER A 59 3.86 -1.79 -6.77
N ASN A 60 4.41 -3.00 -6.61
CA ASN A 60 4.45 -4.02 -7.67
C ASN A 60 3.10 -4.73 -7.87
N LEU A 61 2.14 -4.61 -6.94
CA LEU A 61 0.80 -5.24 -7.09
C LEU A 61 0.10 -4.82 -8.39
N ARG A 62 0.30 -3.57 -8.81
CA ARG A 62 -0.26 -3.06 -10.07
C ARG A 62 0.29 -3.83 -11.27
N GLU A 63 1.61 -4.08 -11.31
CA GLU A 63 2.25 -4.85 -12.38
C GLU A 63 1.80 -6.31 -12.37
N HIS A 64 1.69 -6.94 -11.20
CA HIS A 64 1.13 -8.29 -11.07
C HIS A 64 -0.33 -8.34 -11.55
N ALA A 65 -1.17 -7.36 -11.21
CA ALA A 65 -2.56 -7.31 -11.66
C ALA A 65 -2.67 -7.16 -13.19
N THR A 66 -1.82 -6.31 -13.80
CA THR A 66 -1.76 -6.17 -15.26
C THR A 66 -1.27 -7.45 -15.94
N SER A 67 -0.25 -8.12 -15.39
CA SER A 67 0.22 -9.40 -15.95
C SER A 67 -0.84 -10.50 -15.86
N ILE A 68 -1.56 -10.64 -14.75
CA ILE A 68 -2.69 -11.60 -14.66
C ILE A 68 -3.76 -11.29 -15.72
N LEU A 69 -3.99 -10.02 -16.05
CA LEU A 69 -4.96 -9.63 -17.08
C LEU A 69 -4.46 -9.91 -18.51
N MET A 70 -3.19 -9.63 -18.79
CA MET A 70 -2.64 -9.71 -20.14
C MET A 70 -2.08 -11.10 -20.49
N GLN A 71 -1.44 -11.76 -19.53
CA GLN A 71 -0.71 -13.02 -19.70
C GLN A 71 -1.42 -14.19 -19.00
N GLY A 72 -2.36 -13.92 -18.09
CA GLY A 72 -3.08 -14.97 -17.34
C GLY A 72 -2.31 -15.55 -16.17
N GLU A 73 -1.06 -15.14 -15.97
CA GLU A 73 -0.16 -15.68 -14.95
C GLU A 73 0.23 -14.65 -13.90
N LEU A 74 0.55 -15.14 -12.70
CA LEU A 74 1.09 -14.32 -11.63
C LEU A 74 2.61 -14.22 -11.83
N LEU A 75 3.14 -13.01 -11.97
CA LEU A 75 4.59 -12.80 -12.04
C LEU A 75 5.32 -13.43 -10.84
N ASP A 76 6.58 -13.82 -11.06
CA ASP A 76 7.46 -14.34 -10.02
C ASP A 76 7.44 -13.45 -8.77
N LYS A 77 7.40 -14.10 -7.60
CA LYS A 77 7.26 -13.46 -6.27
C LYS A 77 5.93 -12.74 -6.01
N GLY A 78 4.91 -12.88 -6.86
CA GLY A 78 3.59 -12.26 -6.62
C GLY A 78 2.95 -12.65 -5.28
N TRP A 79 3.13 -13.90 -4.84
CA TRP A 79 2.69 -14.34 -3.50
C TRP A 79 3.38 -13.60 -2.35
N LEU A 80 4.67 -13.31 -2.52
CA LEU A 80 5.44 -12.56 -1.53
C LEU A 80 4.92 -11.12 -1.44
N VAL A 81 4.69 -10.47 -2.59
CA VAL A 81 4.13 -9.11 -2.66
C VAL A 81 2.73 -9.04 -2.02
N LEU A 82 1.88 -10.04 -2.28
CA LEU A 82 0.54 -10.14 -1.67
C LEU A 82 0.62 -10.22 -0.15
N SER A 83 1.43 -11.14 0.37
CA SER A 83 1.59 -11.34 1.82
C SER A 83 2.18 -10.11 2.52
N MET A 84 3.18 -9.46 1.92
CA MET A 84 3.79 -8.24 2.47
C MET A 84 2.83 -7.07 2.45
N THR A 85 2.02 -6.91 1.39
CA THR A 85 1.05 -5.83 1.34
C THR A 85 -0.03 -6.00 2.41
N LEU A 86 -0.52 -7.23 2.61
CA LEU A 86 -1.45 -7.54 3.70
C LEU A 86 -0.83 -7.20 5.07
N ALA A 87 0.40 -7.66 5.32
CA ALA A 87 1.11 -7.40 6.57
C ALA A 87 1.29 -5.90 6.83
N LEU A 88 1.76 -5.14 5.84
CA LEU A 88 1.96 -3.69 5.96
C LEU A 88 0.64 -2.94 6.16
N SER A 89 -0.44 -3.36 5.47
CA SER A 89 -1.75 -2.75 5.64
C SER A 89 -2.25 -2.94 7.09
N VAL A 90 -2.09 -4.14 7.65
CA VAL A 90 -2.42 -4.42 9.06
C VAL A 90 -1.56 -3.58 10.00
N VAL A 91 -0.27 -3.42 9.73
CA VAL A 91 0.63 -2.58 10.52
C VAL A 91 0.20 -1.11 10.49
N PHE A 92 -0.10 -0.55 9.32
CA PHE A 92 -0.55 0.84 9.20
C PHE A 92 -1.88 1.09 9.91
N ILE A 93 -2.85 0.18 9.78
CA ILE A 93 -4.11 0.27 10.52
C ILE A 93 -3.87 0.15 12.02
N SER A 94 -3.02 -0.77 12.46
CA SER A 94 -2.70 -0.94 13.88
C SER A 94 -2.02 0.29 14.47
N LEU A 95 -1.08 0.90 13.74
CA LEU A 95 -0.43 2.16 14.10
C LEU A 95 -1.44 3.31 14.16
N ALA A 96 -2.36 3.38 13.20
CA ALA A 96 -3.43 4.39 13.20
C ALA A 96 -4.31 4.24 14.44
N VAL A 97 -4.74 3.03 14.78
CA VAL A 97 -5.54 2.75 16.00
C VAL A 97 -4.77 3.12 17.26
N PHE A 98 -3.49 2.75 17.35
CA PHE A 98 -2.66 3.09 18.51
C PHE A 98 -2.49 4.60 18.68
N HIS A 99 -2.22 5.31 17.58
CA HIS A 99 -2.07 6.76 17.60
C HIS A 99 -3.38 7.46 17.96
N PHE A 100 -4.50 7.01 17.40
CA PHE A 100 -5.83 7.53 17.70
C PHE A 100 -6.21 7.34 19.17
N LYS A 101 -6.01 6.14 19.72
CA LYS A 101 -6.27 5.86 21.16
C LYS A 101 -5.42 6.73 22.08
N ARG A 102 -4.15 6.96 21.72
CA ARG A 102 -3.28 7.84 22.50
C ARG A 102 -3.74 9.30 22.46
N PHE A 103 -4.33 9.74 21.35
CA PHE A 103 -4.84 11.10 21.19
C PHE A 103 -6.11 11.37 22.02
N GLU A 104 -6.94 10.35 22.24
CA GLU A 104 -8.18 10.44 23.00
C GLU A 104 -7.97 10.39 24.53
N GLN A 105 -6.77 10.01 24.98
CA GLN A 105 -6.39 9.94 26.39
C GLN A 105 -5.77 11.24 26.95
N PHE A 106 -5.71 12.32 26.16
CA PHE A 106 -5.27 13.66 26.57
C PHE A 106 -6.40 14.67 26.42
#